data_AF-A0A0L8V2M6-F1
#
_entry.id   AF-A0A0L8V2M6-F1
#
_cell.length_a   1.000
_cell.length_b   1.000
_cell.length_c   1.000
_cell.angle_alpha   90.00
_cell.angle_beta   90.00
_cell.angle_gamma   90.00
#
_symmetry.space_group_name_H-M   'P 1'
#
loop_
_entity.id
_entity.type
_entity.pdbx_description
1 polymer ?
#
loop_
_entity_poly.entity_id
_entity_poly.type
_entity_poly.pdbx_seq_one_letter_code
_entity_poly.pdbx_strand_id
1 'polypeptide(L)' 'MRFEKDCPLPELVKIVPHVAFEVDDLDTELEQNNFKILTLPNAPSGGVRVAMIEHNGAPVELIEFLK' A
#
# COMPACT_ATOMS: atom_id res chain seq x y z
N MET A 1 1.92 10.21 -5.24
CA MET A 1 0.46 10.07 -4.98
C MET A 1 -0.31 11.12 -5.78
N ARG A 2 -1.57 10.83 -6.11
CA ARG A 2 -2.51 11.72 -6.83
C ARG A 2 -3.55 12.23 -5.82
N PHE A 3 -3.97 13.49 -5.94
CA PHE A 3 -4.82 14.17 -4.94
C PHE A 3 -5.95 15.00 -5.58
N GLU A 4 -6.15 14.85 -6.88
CA GLU A 4 -7.21 15.51 -7.62
C GLU A 4 -8.58 15.08 -7.10
N LYS A 5 -9.60 15.92 -7.32
CA LYS A 5 -10.96 15.70 -6.79
C LYS A 5 -11.57 14.36 -7.22
N ASP A 6 -11.20 13.89 -8.41
CA ASP A 6 -11.63 12.64 -9.03
C ASP A 6 -10.65 11.48 -8.80
N CYS A 7 -9.68 11.64 -7.90
CA CYS A 7 -8.74 10.59 -7.57
C CYS A 7 -9.47 9.39 -6.92
N PRO A 8 -9.33 8.18 -7.47
CA PRO A 8 -10.01 6.99 -6.95
C PRO A 8 -9.36 6.42 -5.68
N LEU A 9 -8.31 7.06 -5.15
CA LEU A 9 -7.62 6.60 -3.96
C LEU A 9 -8.50 6.75 -2.71
N PRO A 10 -8.39 5.82 -1.75
CA PRO A 10 -9.08 5.93 -0.47
C PRO A 10 -8.78 7.26 0.24
N GLU A 11 -9.77 7.78 0.97
CA GLU A 11 -9.64 9.08 1.65
C GLU A 11 -8.42 9.15 2.57
N LEU A 12 -8.16 8.08 3.33
CA LEU A 12 -7.04 8.00 4.25
C LEU A 12 -5.68 8.19 3.55
N VAL A 13 -5.52 7.63 2.35
CA VAL A 13 -4.30 7.75 1.53
C VAL A 13 -4.11 9.18 1.01
N LYS A 14 -5.20 9.92 0.79
CA LYS A 14 -5.15 11.29 0.29
C LYS A 14 -4.82 12.32 1.37
N ILE A 15 -5.19 12.05 2.63
CA ILE A 15 -5.13 13.05 3.71
C ILE A 15 -4.08 12.75 4.79
N VAL A 16 -3.58 11.51 4.89
CA VAL A 16 -2.59 11.10 5.91
C VAL A 16 -1.31 10.62 5.23
N PRO A 17 -0.12 11.09 5.65
CA PRO A 17 1.14 10.54 5.17
C PRO A 17 1.30 9.07 5.61
N HIS A 18 1.89 8.25 4.76
CA HIS A 18 2.19 6.86 5.09
C HIS A 18 3.70 6.65 5.29
N VAL A 19 4.02 5.59 6.03
CA VAL A 19 5.37 5.01 6.07
C VAL A 19 5.34 3.77 5.16
N ALA A 20 6.46 3.53 4.47
CA ALA A 20 6.65 2.33 3.67
C ALA A 20 7.57 1.34 4.40
N PHE A 21 7.21 0.06 4.40
CA PHE A 21 8.05 -1.03 4.92
C PHE A 21 8.35 -2.00 3.79
N GLU A 22 9.65 -2.26 3.59
CA GLU A 22 10.10 -3.31 2.67
C GLU A 22 9.76 -4.69 3.24
N VAL A 23 9.23 -5.56 2.38
CA VAL A 23 8.88 -6.94 2.69
C VAL A 23 9.50 -7.89 1.68
N ASP A 24 9.78 -9.11 2.12
CA ASP A 24 10.40 -10.14 1.25
C ASP A 24 9.42 -10.68 0.20
N ASP A 25 8.14 -10.84 0.55
CA ASP A 25 7.07 -11.34 -0.34
C ASP A 25 5.74 -10.66 0.02
N LEU A 26 5.19 -9.86 -0.90
CA LEU A 26 4.00 -9.04 -0.62
C LEU A 26 2.74 -9.89 -0.38
N ASP A 27 2.58 -10.97 -1.14
CA ASP A 27 1.37 -11.80 -1.08
C ASP A 27 1.34 -12.57 0.25
N THR A 28 2.48 -13.11 0.68
CA THR A 28 2.67 -13.78 1.96
C THR A 28 2.31 -12.85 3.12
N GLU A 29 2.80 -11.61 3.11
CA GLU A 29 2.48 -10.65 4.19
C GLU A 29 0.99 -10.29 4.22
N LEU A 30 0.34 -10.17 3.07
CA LEU A 30 -1.08 -9.87 2.99
C LEU A 30 -1.97 -11.06 3.38
N GLU A 31 -1.53 -12.29 3.14
CA GLU A 31 -2.26 -13.51 3.51
C GLU A 31 -2.07 -13.89 4.98
N GLN A 32 -0.85 -13.76 5.51
CA GLN A 32 -0.53 -14.15 6.89
C GLN A 32 -1.07 -13.14 7.91
N ASN A 33 -1.24 -11.89 7.50
CA ASN A 33 -1.78 -10.84 8.36
C ASN A 33 -3.20 -10.48 7.91
N ASN A 34 -4.13 -10.35 8.86
CA ASN A 34 -5.50 -9.93 8.57
C ASN A 34 -5.60 -8.40 8.42
N PHE A 35 -4.92 -7.85 7.40
CA PHE A 35 -4.88 -6.42 7.15
C PHE A 35 -6.16 -5.91 6.50
N LYS A 36 -6.55 -4.67 6.85
CA LYS A 36 -7.55 -3.93 6.08
C LYS A 36 -6.87 -3.30 4.87
N ILE A 37 -7.08 -3.89 3.70
CA ILE A 37 -6.46 -3.42 2.45
C ILE A 37 -7.15 -2.12 2.00
N LEU A 38 -6.35 -1.07 1.77
CA LEU A 38 -6.76 0.22 1.23
C LEU A 38 -6.58 0.24 -0.29
N THR A 39 -5.45 -0.27 -0.79
CA THR A 39 -5.19 -0.45 -2.21
C THR A 39 -4.69 -1.87 -2.45
N LEU A 40 -5.28 -2.55 -3.44
CA LEU A 40 -4.84 -3.88 -3.83
C LEU A 40 -3.39 -3.84 -4.38
N PRO A 41 -2.66 -4.97 -4.29
CA PRO A 41 -1.33 -5.10 -4.89
C PRO A 41 -1.28 -4.57 -6.33
N ASN A 42 -0.35 -3.66 -6.60
CA ASN A 42 -0.11 -3.11 -7.93
C ASN A 42 1.38 -2.82 -8.15
N ALA A 43 1.75 -2.44 -9.38
CA ALA A 43 3.12 -2.15 -9.78
C ALA A 43 3.25 -0.67 -10.20
N PRO A 44 3.62 0.24 -9.28
CA PRO A 44 3.71 1.67 -9.57
C PRO A 44 4.91 2.00 -10.47
N SER A 45 5.92 1.15 -10.48
CA SER A 45 7.11 1.23 -11.34
C SER A 45 7.66 -0.17 -11.64
N GLY A 46 8.51 -0.27 -12.65
CA GLY A 46 9.18 -1.55 -12.98
C GLY A 46 10.00 -2.08 -11.81
N GLY A 47 9.84 -3.37 -11.50
CA GLY A 47 10.56 -4.04 -10.41
C GLY A 47 10.03 -3.77 -9.00
N VAL A 48 8.88 -3.10 -8.86
CA VAL A 48 8.30 -2.77 -7.55
C VAL A 48 6.86 -3.25 -7.51
N ARG A 49 6.48 -3.93 -6.43
CA ARG A 49 5.08 -4.21 -6.07
C ARG A 49 4.74 -3.52 -4.76
N VAL A 50 3.55 -2.94 -4.67
CA VAL A 50 3.06 -2.30 -3.44
C VAL A 50 1.61 -2.63 -3.16
N ALA A 51 1.24 -2.65 -1.89
CA ALA A 51 -0.14 -2.54 -1.42
C ALA A 51 -0.20 -1.58 -0.24
N MET A 52 -1.28 -0.81 -0.13
CA MET A 52 -1.54 -0.03 1.09
C MET A 52 -2.54 -0.75 1.97
N ILE A 53 -2.23 -0.74 3.26
CA ILE A 53 -3.09 -1.25 4.32
C ILE A 53 -3.41 -0.14 5.32
N GLU A 54 -4.49 -0.30 6.08
CA GLU A 54 -4.74 0.49 7.27
C GLU A 54 -4.23 -0.27 8.49
N HIS A 55 -3.35 0.37 9.25
CA HIS A 55 -2.85 -0.14 10.52
C HIS A 55 -2.98 0.95 11.58
N ASN A 56 -3.75 0.67 12.65
CA ASN A 56 -4.04 1.63 13.73
C ASN A 56 -4.53 3.01 13.23
N GLY A 57 -5.37 3.02 12.19
CA GLY A 57 -5.94 4.24 11.61
C GLY A 57 -4.98 5.04 10.74
N ALA A 58 -3.78 4.54 10.46
CA ALA A 58 -2.81 5.14 9.55
C ALA A 58 -2.64 4.28 8.28
N PRO A 59 -2.42 4.90 7.11
CA PRO A 59 -2.02 4.18 5.92
C PRO A 59 -0.57 3.73 6.05
N VAL A 60 -0.29 2.48 5.71
CA VAL A 60 1.05 1.90 5.62
C VAL A 60 1.19 1.29 4.24
N GLU A 61 2.31 1.55 3.57
CA GLU A 61 2.65 0.91 2.29
C GLU A 61 3.58 -0.27 2.55
N LEU A 62 3.18 -1.46 2.10
CA LEU A 62 4.08 -2.61 2.02
C LEU A 62 4.70 -2.60 0.63
N ILE A 63 6.03 -2.66 0.53
CA ILE A 63 6.77 -2.60 -0.72
C ILE A 63 7.67 -3.83 -0.90
N GLU A 64 7.55 -4.48 -2.04
CA GLU A 64 8.40 -5.60 -2.46
C GLU A 64 9.21 -5.19 -3.69
N PHE A 65 10.53 -5.41 -3.63
CA PHE A 65 11.43 -5.21 -4.77
C PHE A 65 11.70 -6.53 -5.49
N LEU A 66 11.24 -6.63 -6.75
CA LEU A 66 11.48 -7.79 -7.60
C LEU A 66 12.94 -7.80 -8.04
N LYS A 67 13.65 -8.89 -7.69
CA LYS A 67 15.07 -9.09 -7.99
C LYS A 67 15.30 -9.79 -9.33
#